data_AF-A0A0D2F3Y2-F1
#
_entry.id   AF-A0A0D2F3Y2-F1
#
_cell.length_a   1.000
_cell.length_b   1.000
_cell.length_c   1.000
_cell.angle_alpha   90.00
_cell.angle_beta   90.00
_cell.angle_gamma   90.00
#
_symmetry.space_group_name_H-M   'P 1'
#
loop_
_entity.id
_entity.type
_entity.pdbx_description
1 polymer ?
#
loop_
_entity_poly.entity_id
_entity_poly.type
_entity_poly.pdbx_seq_one_letter_code
_entity_poly.pdbx_strand_id
1 'polypeptide(L)'
;MPANPNLTVEWGNATLYRNKPDARAYIVDLVKTYGDTPSSAAKAIILTGPHSSRSDPRPHITVRYLDRRNQPLPKPTHIHLPRDVPDYVTKK
;
A
#
# COMPACT_ATOMS: atom_id res chain seq x y z
N MET A 1 -15.32 2.48 4.15
CA MET A 1 -15.87 1.44 3.23
C MET A 1 -15.29 0.09 3.65
N PRO A 2 -15.93 -1.07 3.35
CA PRO A 2 -15.40 -2.35 3.80
C PRO A 2 -14.10 -2.70 3.07
N ALA A 3 -13.19 -3.37 3.78
CA ALA A 3 -11.98 -3.98 3.22
C ALA A 3 -12.29 -4.76 1.92
N ASN A 4 -11.38 -4.72 0.94
CA ASN A 4 -11.54 -5.43 -0.32
C ASN A 4 -10.59 -6.65 -0.35
N PRO A 5 -11.01 -7.82 0.18
CA PRO A 5 -10.16 -9.01 0.23
C PRO A 5 -9.83 -9.58 -1.16
N ASN A 6 -10.62 -9.23 -2.19
CA ASN A 6 -10.42 -9.65 -3.58
C ASN A 6 -9.45 -8.73 -4.36
N LEU A 7 -8.89 -7.71 -3.70
CA LEU A 7 -7.93 -6.81 -4.31
C LEU A 7 -6.59 -7.53 -4.55
N THR A 8 -6.19 -7.61 -5.81
CA THR A 8 -4.85 -8.10 -6.16
C THR A 8 -3.81 -7.02 -5.83
N VAL A 9 -2.87 -7.31 -4.93
CA VAL A 9 -1.81 -6.36 -4.56
C VAL A 9 -0.50 -6.78 -5.18
N GLU A 10 0.13 -5.87 -5.91
CA GLU A 10 1.43 -6.07 -6.55
C GLU A 10 2.43 -5.00 -6.11
N TRP A 11 3.72 -5.35 -6.18
CA TRP A 11 4.81 -4.43 -5.93
C TRP A 11 5.26 -3.82 -7.26
N GLY A 12 5.14 -2.51 -7.42
CA GLY A 12 5.62 -1.80 -8.61
C GLY A 12 7.14 -1.87 -8.76
N ASN A 13 7.85 -2.14 -7.68
CA ASN A 13 9.28 -2.44 -7.70
C ASN A 13 9.53 -3.79 -7.00
N ALA A 14 10.02 -4.78 -7.75
CA ALA A 14 10.25 -6.13 -7.24
C ALA A 14 11.39 -6.22 -6.19
N THR A 15 12.27 -5.22 -6.13
CA THR A 15 13.39 -5.17 -5.17
C THR A 15 12.99 -4.61 -3.81
N LEU A 16 11.87 -3.88 -3.74
CA LEU A 16 11.35 -3.30 -2.50
C LEU A 16 10.96 -4.41 -1.52
N TYR A 17 11.58 -4.39 -0.34
CA TYR A 17 11.41 -5.38 0.72
C TYR A 17 11.66 -6.83 0.28
N ARG A 18 12.44 -7.07 -0.79
CA ARG A 18 12.77 -8.43 -1.28
C ARG A 18 13.35 -9.32 -0.18
N ASN A 19 14.18 -8.74 0.70
CA ASN A 19 14.83 -9.43 1.81
C ASN A 19 14.03 -9.39 3.13
N LYS A 20 12.80 -8.87 3.10
CA LYS A 20 11.93 -8.69 4.27
C LYS A 20 10.51 -9.19 3.94
N PRO A 21 10.31 -10.52 3.80
CA PRO A 21 9.03 -11.10 3.41
C PRO A 21 7.91 -10.75 4.39
N ASP A 22 8.20 -10.67 5.69
CA ASP A 22 7.21 -10.30 6.73
C ASP A 22 6.71 -8.87 6.56
N ALA A 23 7.62 -7.93 6.25
CA ALA A 23 7.25 -6.56 5.94
C ALA A 23 6.39 -6.48 4.67
N ARG A 24 6.68 -7.30 3.65
CA ARG A 24 5.85 -7.36 2.44
C ARG A 24 4.45 -7.86 2.74
N ALA A 25 4.34 -8.96 3.49
CA ALA A 25 3.06 -9.54 3.88
C ALA A 25 2.22 -8.53 4.67
N TYR A 26 2.83 -7.86 5.65
CA TYR A 26 2.17 -6.83 6.45
C TYR A 26 1.65 -5.67 5.59
N ILE A 27 2.49 -5.14 4.70
CA ILE A 27 2.08 -4.02 3.82
C ILE A 27 0.96 -4.47 2.88
N VAL A 28 1.05 -5.66 2.29
CA VAL A 28 0.00 -6.21 1.43
C VAL A 28 -1.32 -6.35 2.16
N ASP A 29 -1.30 -6.87 3.39
CA ASP A 29 -2.48 -7.01 4.23
C ASP A 29 -3.11 -5.65 4.56
N LEU A 30 -2.27 -4.67 4.91
CA LEU A 30 -2.69 -3.31 5.19
C LEU A 30 -3.35 -2.64 3.97
N VAL A 31 -2.83 -2.86 2.76
CA VAL A 31 -3.45 -2.36 1.51
C VAL A 31 -4.81 -2.99 1.25
N LYS A 32 -4.97 -4.29 1.52
CA LYS A 32 -6.26 -5.00 1.32
C LYS A 32 -7.32 -4.60 2.34
N THR A 33 -6.89 -4.32 3.57
CA THR A 33 -7.75 -3.94 4.69
C THR A 33 -8.00 -2.44 4.79
N TYR A 34 -7.41 -1.64 3.89
CA TYR A 34 -7.55 -0.19 3.91
C TYR A 34 -9.00 0.25 3.67
N GLY A 35 -9.58 0.94 4.65
CA GLY A 35 -11.00 1.28 4.65
C GLY A 35 -11.44 2.30 3.58
N ASP A 36 -10.49 3.03 2.98
CA ASP A 36 -10.74 3.98 1.89
C ASP A 36 -10.27 3.44 0.52
N THR A 37 -10.12 2.12 0.39
CA THR A 37 -9.93 1.51 -0.93
C THR A 37 -11.13 1.81 -1.83
N PRO A 38 -10.91 2.34 -3.05
CA PRO A 38 -12.00 2.62 -3.99
C PRO A 38 -12.79 1.35 -4.31
N SER A 39 -14.12 1.42 -4.33
CA SER A 39 -14.99 0.26 -4.63
C SER A 39 -14.79 -0.30 -6.04
N SER A 40 -14.31 0.54 -6.98
CA SER A 40 -13.95 0.14 -8.34
C SER A 40 -12.55 -0.48 -8.45
N ALA A 41 -11.74 -0.45 -7.39
CA ALA A 41 -10.40 -1.00 -7.40
C ALA A 41 -10.44 -2.52 -7.47
N ALA A 42 -9.82 -3.08 -8.51
CA ALA A 42 -9.61 -4.51 -8.66
C ALA A 42 -8.17 -4.91 -8.35
N LYS A 43 -7.22 -3.98 -8.54
CA LYS A 43 -5.80 -4.19 -8.34
C LYS A 43 -5.16 -2.98 -7.68
N ALA A 44 -4.14 -3.21 -6.86
CA ALA A 44 -3.33 -2.18 -6.23
C ALA A 44 -1.86 -2.42 -6.52
N ILE A 45 -1.16 -1.36 -6.89
CA ILE A 45 0.28 -1.37 -7.11
C ILE A 45 0.92 -0.51 -6.03
N ILE A 46 1.74 -1.12 -5.17
CA ILE A 46 2.55 -0.42 -4.18
C ILE A 46 3.73 0.21 -4.92
N LEU A 47 3.75 1.54 -5.00
CA LEU A 47 4.78 2.30 -5.71
C LEU A 47 6.00 2.55 -4.83
N THR A 48 5.76 2.84 -3.55
CA THR A 48 6.79 3.19 -2.58
C THR A 48 6.59 2.41 -1.28
N GLY A 49 7.71 2.10 -0.63
CA GLY A 49 7.69 1.62 0.75
C GLY A 49 7.30 2.72 1.75
N PRO A 50 7.14 2.36 3.03
CA PRO A 50 7.08 3.28 4.16
C PRO A 50 8.08 4.43 4.02
N HIS A 51 7.55 5.64 3.94
CA HIS A 51 8.32 6.88 3.91
C HIS A 51 7.51 8.01 4.55
N SER A 52 8.20 9.08 4.92
CA SER A 52 7.62 10.32 5.43
C SER A 52 8.09 11.47 4.54
N SER A 53 7.23 12.44 4.29
CA SER A 53 7.56 13.64 3.51
C SER A 53 7.63 14.85 4.44
N ARG A 54 8.30 15.93 4.01
CA ARG A 54 8.37 17.16 4.81
C ARG A 54 6.98 17.76 5.07
N SER A 55 6.05 17.59 4.13
CA SER A 55 4.66 18.05 4.22
C SER A 55 3.75 17.10 4.99
N ASP A 56 4.11 15.82 5.10
CA ASP A 56 3.40 14.84 5.92
C ASP A 56 4.41 13.97 6.68
N PRO A 57 4.68 14.31 7.96
CA PRO A 57 5.65 13.60 8.77
C PRO A 57 5.17 12.19 9.16
N ARG A 58 3.90 11.85 8.91
CA ARG A 58 3.38 10.52 9.24
C ARG A 58 3.91 9.51 8.24
N PRO A 59 4.42 8.35 8.71
CA PRO A 59 4.87 7.30 7.81
C PRO A 59 3.68 6.80 6.99
N HIS A 60 3.84 6.80 5.68
CA HIS A 60 2.83 6.32 4.75
C HIS A 60 3.47 5.55 3.58
N ILE A 61 2.63 4.81 2.86
CA ILE A 61 2.97 4.14 1.60
C ILE A 61 2.16 4.76 0.47
N THR A 62 2.75 4.84 -0.72
CA THR A 62 2.02 5.29 -1.91
C THR A 62 1.54 4.08 -2.69
N VAL A 63 0.23 4.00 -2.88
CA VAL A 63 -0.43 2.93 -3.64
C VAL A 63 -1.19 3.53 -4.80
N ARG A 64 -1.08 2.89 -5.96
CA ARG A 64 -1.92 3.20 -7.12
C ARG A 64 -2.93 2.09 -7.33
N TYR A 65 -4.20 2.43 -7.18
CA TYR A 65 -5.29 1.52 -7.49
C TYR A 65 -5.59 1.53 -8.99
N LEU A 66 -5.96 0.36 -9.49
CA LEU A 66 -6.35 0.08 -10.87
C LEU A 66 -7.74 -0.55 -10.86
N ASP A 67 -8.55 -0.22 -11.86
CA ASP A 67 -9.83 -0.87 -12.09
C ASP A 67 -9.67 -2.29 -12.70
N ARG A 68 -10.80 -2.97 -12.97
CA ARG A 68 -10.80 -4.30 -13.61
C ARG A 68 -10.22 -4.31 -15.03
N ARG A 69 -10.11 -3.15 -15.68
CA ARG A 69 -9.54 -2.95 -17.01
C ARG A 69 -8.07 -2.54 -16.93
N ASN A 70 -7.44 -2.63 -15.76
CA ASN A 70 -6.09 -2.14 -15.47
C ASN A 70 -5.90 -0.64 -15.74
N GLN A 71 -6.97 0.16 -15.73
CA GLN A 71 -6.87 1.61 -15.84
C GLN A 71 -6.57 2.23 -14.47
N PRO A 72 -5.60 3.16 -14.38
CA PRO A 72 -5.26 3.80 -13.12
C PRO A 72 -6.43 4.67 -12.65
N LEU A 73 -6.81 4.49 -11.38
CA LEU A 73 -7.73 5.42 -10.74
C LEU A 73 -7.06 6.79 -10.60
N PRO A 74 -7.83 7.89 -10.69
CA PRO A 74 -7.31 9.23 -10.96
C PRO A 74 -6.36 9.80 -9.90
N LYS A 75 -6.24 9.18 -8.71
CA LYS A 75 -5.35 9.66 -7.65
C LYS A 75 -4.57 8.50 -7.02
N PRO A 76 -3.24 8.65 -6.84
CA PRO A 76 -2.49 7.82 -5.91
C PRO A 76 -3.09 7.98 -4.51
N THR A 77 -3.12 6.88 -3.77
CA THR A 77 -3.59 6.87 -2.38
C THR A 77 -2.39 6.74 -1.46
N HIS A 78 -2.31 7.66 -0.50
CA HIS A 78 -1.37 7.56 0.60
C HIS A 78 -2.05 6.79 1.72
N ILE A 79 -1.52 5.61 2.01
CA ILE A 79 -2.03 4.79 3.10
C ILE A 79 -1.11 5.01 4.28
N HIS A 80 -1.67 5.56 5.35
CA HIS A 80 -0.94 5.86 6.57
C HIS A 80 -0.69 4.57 7.34
N LEU A 81 0.55 4.39 7.77
CA LEU A 81 0.90 3.26 8.63
C LEU A 81 0.35 3.55 10.03
N PRO A 82 -0.21 2.54 10.72
CA PRO A 82 -0.65 2.69 12.10
C PRO A 82 0.53 3.08 12.99
N ARG A 83 0.23 3.73 14.11
CA ARG A 83 1.25 4.20 15.06
C ARG A 83 2.09 3.05 15.61
N ASP A 84 1.48 1.87 15.75
CA ASP A 84 2.09 0.64 16.26
C ASP A 84 2.67 -0.23 15.14
N VAL A 85 2.98 0.36 13.98
CA VAL A 85 3.61 -0.38 12.89
C VAL A 85 4.93 -1.00 13.37
N PRO A 86 5.18 -2.29 13.09
CA PRO A 86 6.40 -2.93 13.52
C PRO A 86 7.66 -2.28 12.92
N ASP A 87 8.73 -2.19 13.71
CA ASP A 87 10.00 -1.58 13.28
C ASP A 87 10.59 -2.22 12.02
N TYR A 88 10.35 -3.51 11.78
CA TYR A 88 10.84 -4.21 10.60
C TYR A 88 10.17 -3.75 9.30
N VAL A 89 9.04 -3.04 9.40
CA VAL A 89 8.34 -2.42 8.27
C VAL A 89 8.91 -1.04 7.97
N THR A 90 9.21 -0.25 9.00
CA THR A 90 9.68 1.14 8.88
C THR A 90 11.19 1.27 8.70
N LYS A 91 11.99 0.37 9.28
CA LYS A 91 13.44 0.29 9.04
C LYS A 91 13.69 -0.37 7.69
N LYS A 92 14.24 0.39 6.73
CA LYS A 92 14.65 -0.12 5.41
C LYS A 92 15.89 -0.99 5.50
#